data_AF-A0AAE0B0U8-F1
#
_entry.id   AF-A0AAE0B0U8-F1
#
_cell.length_a   1.000
_cell.length_b   1.000
_cell.length_c   1.000
_cell.angle_alpha   90.00
_cell.angle_beta   90.00
_cell.angle_gamma   90.00
#
_symmetry.space_group_name_H-M   'P 1'
#
loop_
_entity.id
_entity.type
_entity.pdbx_description
1 polymer ?
#
loop_
_entity_poly.entity_id
_entity_poly.type
_entity_poly.pdbx_seq_one_letter_code
_entity_poly.pdbx_strand_id
1 'polypeptide(L)'
;MGLLARWIWSFGNEEAPLWKRVICARYGVDDFKMSWNWQGLSSSSSCFIKAVASLLKPETRSKKVLTYGWRIVLGNGMKASFWKDIRSDSISLKDSFPRIFALSTLKEGSVSNFEFWQGLTWFWHISLRRNLFGWELNHWNCFIAVLNCIEIRQSTTDALAWNFSSNGIYTVRSFCRAMEASRPNESWLDNFSWQDLAGGWAAFSPSNQHNRAWNSLFFAVVWSIWETRNSKVFNNGEATVCLAADSVKLKVAWWFKFYGRGSTDPITFILINIKDRCTDSIVSKQKKVEEWIPPITNGLKFNVDGSVRGKPGPAGIGGVLRDDYGRILCLFSLFVGIRDSNEAEPMAIEKATQLCASNPSMMGRDITIVSDSKVAVSWINKAGFGNINHVDTVYSVRHYLASLGGTVVSFASRASNSFADNLAKLGSSIAGGLHPLGRYLIPWFSVEDILCRSCGHERFLVCLLFFVGWFV
;
A
#
# COMPACT_ATOMS: atom_id res chain seq x y z
N MET A 1 7.96 4.84 -3.57
CA MET A 1 9.10 5.70 -3.18
C MET A 1 8.74 7.18 -3.05
N GLY A 2 8.22 7.85 -4.08
CA GLY A 2 7.96 9.30 -4.00
C GLY A 2 6.99 9.75 -2.91
N LEU A 3 6.00 8.92 -2.54
CA LEU A 3 5.12 9.18 -1.39
C LEU A 3 5.84 9.02 -0.03
N LEU A 4 6.73 8.05 0.11
CA LEU A 4 7.55 7.89 1.31
C LEU A 4 8.54 9.07 1.47
N ALA A 5 9.10 9.55 0.35
CA ALA A 5 9.92 10.76 0.36
C ALA A 5 9.11 12.04 0.65
N ARG A 6 7.83 12.12 0.23
CA ARG A 6 6.88 13.17 0.66
C ARG A 6 6.64 13.12 2.16
N TRP A 7 6.52 11.93 2.73
CA TRP A 7 6.36 11.76 4.17
C TRP A 7 7.60 12.26 4.94
N ILE A 8 8.82 11.97 4.47
CA ILE A 8 10.05 12.50 5.08
C ILE A 8 10.10 14.03 4.98
N TRP A 9 9.68 14.58 3.84
CA TRP A 9 9.56 16.02 3.65
C TRP A 9 8.59 16.66 4.67
N SER A 10 7.40 16.07 4.84
CA SER A 10 6.42 16.48 5.84
C SER A 10 6.98 16.40 7.26
N PHE A 11 7.74 15.35 7.58
CA PHE A 11 8.38 15.19 8.89
C PHE A 11 9.31 16.36 9.25
N GLY A 12 10.08 16.87 8.28
CA GLY A 12 11.02 17.97 8.51
C GLY A 12 10.39 19.37 8.51
N ASN A 13 9.25 19.54 7.82
CA ASN A 13 8.63 20.87 7.61
C ASN A 13 7.36 21.13 8.42
N GLU A 14 6.60 20.10 8.79
CA GLU A 14 5.38 20.29 9.58
C GLU A 14 5.75 20.58 11.03
N GLU A 15 5.19 21.67 11.58
CA GLU A 15 5.42 22.07 12.96
C GLU A 15 4.55 21.26 13.92
N ALA A 16 5.22 20.41 14.71
CA ALA A 16 4.64 19.68 15.84
C ALA A 16 3.30 18.94 15.60
N PRO A 17 3.07 18.26 14.46
CA PRO A 17 1.83 17.51 14.28
C PRO A 17 1.81 16.30 15.22
N LEU A 18 0.61 15.93 15.71
CA LEU A 18 0.44 14.85 16.70
C LEU A 18 1.11 13.54 16.26
N TRP A 19 1.03 13.21 14.96
CA TRP A 19 1.64 12.01 14.40
C TRP A 19 3.17 12.01 14.54
N LYS A 20 3.83 13.17 14.40
CA LYS A 20 5.28 13.31 14.54
C LYS A 20 5.70 13.10 15.99
N ARG A 21 5.00 13.72 16.94
CA ARG A 21 5.22 13.54 18.38
C ARG A 21 5.11 12.08 18.81
N VAL A 22 4.09 11.37 18.32
CA VAL A 22 3.87 9.95 18.62
C VAL A 22 5.02 9.09 18.06
N ILE A 23 5.47 9.35 16.83
CA ILE A 23 6.59 8.64 16.22
C ILE A 23 7.89 8.93 16.97
N CYS A 24 8.19 10.19 17.26
CA CYS A 24 9.36 10.59 18.02
C CYS A 24 9.41 9.95 19.40
N ALA A 25 8.29 9.96 20.14
CA ALA A 25 8.18 9.30 21.44
C ALA A 25 8.38 7.78 21.36
N ARG A 26 7.80 7.12 20.35
CA ARG A 26 7.92 5.66 20.18
C ARG A 26 9.35 5.21 19.86
N TYR A 27 10.10 6.02 19.12
CA TYR A 27 11.42 5.63 18.63
C TYR A 27 12.58 6.38 19.31
N GLY A 28 12.31 7.19 20.33
CA GLY A 28 13.33 7.93 21.09
C GLY A 28 14.04 9.01 20.26
N VAL A 29 13.31 9.66 19.37
CA VAL A 29 13.84 10.67 18.44
C VAL A 29 13.45 12.06 18.92
N ASP A 30 14.36 13.01 18.75
CA ASP A 30 14.10 14.41 19.04
C ASP A 30 13.17 15.03 17.99
N ASP A 31 11.99 15.48 18.43
CA ASP A 31 11.00 16.17 17.58
C ASP A 31 11.50 17.53 17.08
N PHE A 32 12.51 18.13 17.75
CA PHE A 32 13.10 19.39 17.31
C PHE A 32 14.05 19.23 16.12
N LYS A 33 14.46 18.01 15.76
CA LYS A 33 15.37 17.78 14.64
C LYS A 33 14.65 17.64 13.31
N MET A 34 15.25 18.23 12.27
CA MET A 34 14.76 18.11 10.88
C MET A 34 15.15 16.79 10.22
N SER A 35 16.24 16.18 10.69
CA SER A 35 16.79 14.95 10.16
C SER A 35 16.80 13.87 11.24
N TRP A 36 16.15 12.75 10.94
CA TRP A 36 16.30 11.53 11.72
C TRP A 36 17.32 10.63 11.01
N ASN A 37 18.35 10.19 11.72
CA ASN A 37 19.19 9.08 11.24
C ASN A 37 18.43 7.76 11.45
N TRP A 38 17.90 7.20 10.36
CA TRP A 38 17.16 5.93 10.33
C TRP A 38 18.06 4.69 10.44
N GLN A 39 19.34 4.87 10.78
CA GLN A 39 20.29 3.79 11.01
C GLN A 39 20.12 3.25 12.44
N GLY A 40 20.09 1.93 12.60
CA GLY A 40 19.93 1.28 13.92
C GLY A 40 18.49 0.94 14.31
N LEU A 41 17.58 0.73 13.34
CA LEU A 41 16.21 0.29 13.62
C LEU A 41 16.19 -1.10 14.27
N SER A 42 15.49 -1.22 15.39
CA SER A 42 15.20 -2.49 16.06
C SER A 42 14.42 -3.47 15.16
N SER A 43 14.57 -4.76 15.43
CA SER A 43 13.72 -5.81 14.82
C SER A 43 12.22 -5.55 15.05
N SER A 44 11.86 -4.89 16.16
CA SER A 44 10.48 -4.50 16.53
C SER A 44 9.93 -3.26 15.81
N SER A 45 10.73 -2.57 14.98
CA SER A 45 10.27 -1.41 14.21
C SER A 45 9.20 -1.78 13.19
N SER A 46 8.23 -0.89 12.98
CA SER A 46 7.11 -1.13 12.05
C SER A 46 7.59 -1.27 10.60
N CYS A 47 6.82 -2.01 9.79
CA CYS A 47 7.07 -2.18 8.35
C CYS A 47 7.14 -0.83 7.62
N PHE A 48 6.30 0.13 8.01
CA PHE A 48 6.31 1.49 7.47
C PHE A 48 7.65 2.21 7.72
N ILE A 49 8.14 2.17 8.96
CA ILE A 49 9.40 2.84 9.32
C ILE A 49 10.59 2.16 8.64
N LYS A 50 10.56 0.83 8.50
CA LYS A 50 11.54 0.08 7.70
C LYS A 50 11.50 0.48 6.22
N ALA A 51 10.33 0.77 5.66
CA ALA A 51 10.18 1.25 4.28
C ALA A 51 10.65 2.70 4.09
N VAL A 52 10.48 3.57 5.09
CA VAL A 52 11.07 4.92 5.08
C VAL A 52 12.60 4.83 5.15
N ALA A 53 13.13 4.02 6.05
CA ALA A 53 14.57 3.82 6.20
C ALA A 53 15.23 3.20 4.96
N SER A 54 14.50 2.38 4.20
CA SER A 54 15.02 1.77 2.98
C SER A 54 15.39 2.82 1.91
N LEU A 55 14.69 3.97 1.87
CA LEU A 55 15.02 5.09 0.98
C LEU A 55 16.36 5.75 1.30
N LEU A 56 16.81 5.64 2.56
CA LEU A 56 17.97 6.33 3.12
C LEU A 56 19.16 5.38 3.37
N LYS A 57 19.03 4.13 2.92
CA LYS A 57 20.13 3.16 2.91
C LYS A 57 21.31 3.71 2.12
N PRO A 58 22.56 3.53 2.61
CA PRO A 58 23.76 3.86 1.86
C PRO A 58 23.69 3.30 0.43
N GLU A 59 24.30 4.01 -0.52
CA GLU A 59 24.44 3.60 -1.92
C GLU A 59 23.15 3.53 -2.76
N THR A 60 21.98 3.70 -2.16
CA THR A 60 20.73 3.75 -2.92
C THR A 60 20.61 5.04 -3.74
N ARG A 61 20.02 4.91 -4.93
CA ARG A 61 19.71 6.04 -5.81
C ARG A 61 18.77 7.04 -5.14
N SER A 62 17.77 6.54 -4.42
CA SER A 62 16.84 7.38 -3.64
C SER A 62 17.59 8.25 -2.65
N LYS A 63 18.57 7.70 -1.92
CA LYS A 63 19.39 8.48 -1.00
C LYS A 63 20.17 9.56 -1.71
N LYS A 64 20.79 9.27 -2.87
CA LYS A 64 21.50 10.29 -3.66
C LYS A 64 20.55 11.43 -4.05
N VAL A 65 19.41 11.12 -4.65
CA VAL A 65 18.42 12.13 -5.06
C VAL A 65 17.89 12.93 -3.88
N LEU A 66 17.62 12.30 -2.73
CA LEU A 66 17.20 13.02 -1.52
C LEU A 66 18.33 13.90 -0.97
N THR A 67 19.58 13.43 -1.03
CA THR A 67 20.73 14.21 -0.56
C THR A 67 20.93 15.47 -1.40
N TYR A 68 20.93 15.38 -2.74
CA TYR A 68 21.07 16.55 -3.61
C TYR A 68 19.80 17.42 -3.65
N GLY A 69 18.64 16.79 -3.44
CA GLY A 69 17.36 17.47 -3.53
C GLY A 69 16.99 18.23 -2.26
N TRP A 70 17.38 17.74 -1.09
CA TRP A 70 17.13 18.45 0.17
C TRP A 70 18.16 19.54 0.40
N ARG A 71 17.67 20.76 0.58
CA ARG A 71 18.44 21.91 1.05
C ARG A 71 17.78 22.44 2.31
N ILE A 72 18.55 22.70 3.36
CA ILE A 72 18.00 23.37 4.54
C ILE A 72 18.07 24.88 4.31
N VAL A 73 16.93 25.54 4.48
CA VAL A 73 16.80 26.98 4.54
C VAL A 73 16.87 27.35 6.01
N LEU A 74 17.92 28.07 6.38
CA LEU A 74 18.18 28.45 7.77
C LEU A 74 17.29 29.62 8.15
N GLY A 75 16.51 29.40 9.20
CA GLY A 75 15.64 30.37 9.82
C GLY A 75 16.26 30.85 11.13
N ASN A 76 15.70 30.43 12.26
CA ASN A 76 16.22 30.70 13.60
C ASN A 76 17.37 29.77 14.05
N GLY A 77 17.78 28.80 13.22
CA GLY A 77 18.94 27.95 13.46
C GLY A 77 18.79 26.92 14.58
N MET A 78 17.60 26.79 15.17
CA MET A 78 17.38 25.88 16.33
C MET A 78 17.26 24.41 15.93
N LYS A 79 16.76 24.11 14.73
CA LYS A 79 16.45 22.74 14.29
C LYS A 79 17.58 22.13 13.46
N ALA A 80 18.33 22.97 12.72
CA ALA A 80 19.42 22.54 11.87
C ALA A 80 20.72 22.29 12.66
N SER A 81 21.37 21.16 12.42
CA SER A 81 22.69 20.85 12.99
C SER A 81 23.82 21.56 12.22
N PHE A 82 24.62 22.36 12.92
CA PHE A 82 25.68 23.15 12.29
C PHE A 82 26.66 22.30 11.45
N TRP A 83 27.19 21.21 12.00
CA TRP A 83 28.20 20.40 11.32
C TRP A 83 27.65 19.39 10.32
N LYS A 84 26.43 18.88 10.54
CA LYS A 84 25.86 17.76 9.77
C LYS A 84 24.89 18.20 8.68
N ASP A 85 24.15 19.28 8.93
CA ASP A 85 23.06 19.71 8.07
C ASP A 85 23.47 20.85 7.13
N ILE A 86 24.37 21.74 7.56
CA ILE A 86 24.95 22.77 6.66
C ILE A 86 25.87 22.09 5.65
N ARG A 87 25.74 22.46 4.38
CA ARG A 87 26.50 21.86 3.28
C ARG A 87 27.23 22.89 2.43
N SER A 88 28.44 22.53 2.03
CA SER A 88 29.23 23.17 0.97
C SER A 88 29.29 22.20 -0.21
N ASP A 89 28.84 22.61 -1.39
CA ASP A 89 28.85 21.81 -2.62
C ASP A 89 28.26 20.39 -2.46
N SER A 90 27.15 20.29 -1.73
CA SER A 90 26.41 19.03 -1.44
C SER A 90 27.05 18.11 -0.39
N ILE A 91 28.15 18.51 0.24
CA ILE A 91 28.84 17.76 1.29
C ILE A 91 28.68 18.51 2.62
N SER A 92 28.53 17.78 3.74
CA SER A 92 28.37 18.41 5.06
C SER A 92 29.62 19.19 5.49
N LEU A 93 29.47 20.24 6.30
CA LEU A 93 30.64 20.98 6.81
C LEU A 93 31.63 20.08 7.56
N LYS A 94 31.13 19.06 8.27
CA LYS A 94 31.95 18.04 8.93
C LYS A 94 32.87 17.31 7.95
N ASP A 95 32.33 16.93 6.79
CA ASP A 95 33.06 16.11 5.80
C ASP A 95 33.93 16.97 4.88
N SER A 96 33.52 18.22 4.60
CA SER A 96 34.34 19.18 3.84
C SER A 96 35.51 19.74 4.66
N PHE A 97 35.33 19.93 5.97
CA PHE A 97 36.34 20.49 6.88
C PHE A 97 36.62 19.59 8.10
N PRO A 98 37.05 18.33 7.90
CA PRO A 98 37.19 17.35 8.97
C PRO A 98 38.23 17.78 10.02
N ARG A 99 39.25 18.54 9.61
CA ARG A 99 40.28 19.05 10.52
C ARG A 99 39.72 20.12 11.46
N ILE A 100 38.91 21.05 10.95
CA ILE A 100 38.28 22.10 11.78
C ILE A 100 37.23 21.47 12.70
N PHE A 101 36.42 20.54 12.18
CA PHE A 101 35.47 19.76 12.98
C PHE A 101 36.16 19.02 14.14
N ALA A 102 37.34 18.42 13.91
CA ALA A 102 38.10 17.74 14.94
C ALA A 102 38.63 18.67 16.05
N LEU A 103 38.78 19.97 15.75
CA LEU A 103 39.22 21.00 16.69
C LEU A 103 38.07 21.70 17.39
N SER A 104 36.86 21.65 16.85
CA SER A 104 35.67 22.24 17.46
C SER A 104 35.37 21.62 18.83
N THR A 105 35.06 22.47 19.82
CA THR A 105 34.65 22.02 21.15
C THR A 105 33.24 21.44 21.14
N LEU A 106 32.35 22.01 20.32
CA LEU A 106 30.97 21.58 20.18
C LEU A 106 30.78 20.85 18.84
N LYS A 107 30.67 19.52 18.89
CA LYS A 107 30.51 18.68 17.68
C LYS A 107 29.05 18.44 17.31
N GLU A 108 28.14 18.53 18.28
CA GLU A 108 26.73 18.16 18.18
C GLU A 108 25.81 19.33 18.54
N GLY A 109 26.10 20.52 18.00
CA GLY A 109 25.31 21.73 18.22
C GLY A 109 24.37 22.07 17.06
N SER A 110 23.31 22.82 17.38
CA SER A 110 22.45 23.50 16.42
C SER A 110 23.11 24.77 15.89
N VAL A 111 22.63 25.33 14.78
CA VAL A 111 23.19 26.56 14.20
C VAL A 111 23.13 27.73 15.19
N SER A 112 22.07 27.83 15.99
CA SER A 112 21.91 28.88 17.00
C SER A 112 22.95 28.80 18.13
N ASN A 113 23.68 27.69 18.28
CA ASN A 113 24.78 27.57 19.24
C ASN A 113 26.11 28.16 18.73
N PHE A 114 26.23 28.41 17.42
CA PHE A 114 27.44 28.93 16.79
C PHE A 114 27.28 30.37 16.32
N GLU A 115 26.22 31.06 16.72
CA GLU A 115 25.98 32.46 16.35
C GLU A 115 26.07 33.39 17.55
N PHE A 116 26.47 34.63 17.27
CA PHE A 116 26.29 35.74 18.18
C PHE A 116 25.96 37.01 17.40
N TRP A 117 25.28 37.93 18.06
CA TRP A 117 24.84 39.18 17.47
C TRP A 117 25.64 40.33 18.06
N GLN A 118 26.12 41.20 17.17
CA GLN A 118 26.65 42.50 17.56
C GLN A 118 25.83 43.57 16.84
N GLY A 119 24.84 44.11 17.56
CA GLY A 119 23.85 45.02 17.00
C GLY A 119 22.95 44.31 15.99
N LEU A 120 22.92 44.79 14.74
CA LEU A 120 22.15 44.22 13.63
C LEU A 120 22.99 43.32 12.72
N THR A 121 24.25 43.07 13.08
CA THR A 121 25.16 42.26 12.29
C THR A 121 25.36 40.91 12.95
N TRP A 122 25.23 39.88 12.13
CA TRP A 122 25.38 38.51 12.52
C TRP A 122 26.83 38.05 12.38
N PHE A 123 27.29 37.27 13.37
CA PHE A 123 28.63 36.72 13.38
C PHE A 123 28.63 35.27 13.81
N TRP A 124 29.48 34.47 13.16
CA TRP A 124 29.77 33.12 13.58
C TRP A 124 30.76 33.10 14.75
N HIS A 125 30.44 32.34 15.80
CA HIS A 125 31.31 32.04 16.92
C HIS A 125 31.57 30.54 17.00
N ILE A 126 32.72 30.12 16.47
CA ILE A 126 33.17 28.72 16.53
C ILE A 126 34.30 28.59 17.54
N SER A 127 34.01 27.94 18.66
CA SER A 127 35.00 27.66 19.70
C SER A 127 35.88 26.46 19.33
N LEU A 128 37.20 26.66 19.38
CA LEU A 128 38.21 25.62 19.13
C LEU A 128 38.93 25.23 20.42
N ARG A 129 39.26 23.94 20.57
CA ARG A 129 39.95 23.41 21.76
C ARG A 129 41.41 23.87 21.90
N ARG A 130 41.99 24.43 20.83
CA ARG A 130 43.35 24.99 20.79
C ARG A 130 43.46 26.01 19.65
N ASN A 131 44.52 26.82 19.70
CA ASN A 131 44.87 27.72 18.61
C ASN A 131 45.20 26.95 17.31
N LEU A 132 44.91 27.59 16.19
CA LEU A 132 45.21 27.08 14.85
C LEU A 132 46.71 27.15 14.58
N PHE A 133 47.26 26.09 13.98
CA PHE A 133 48.62 26.15 13.43
C PHE A 133 48.63 26.85 12.07
N GLY A 134 49.81 27.30 11.63
CA GLY A 134 49.97 28.03 10.36
C GLY A 134 49.36 27.31 9.15
N TRP A 135 49.51 25.98 9.07
CA TRP A 135 48.92 25.17 7.99
C TRP A 135 47.41 24.92 8.14
N GLU A 136 46.82 25.16 9.31
CA GLU A 136 45.37 25.05 9.55
C GLU A 136 44.63 26.36 9.25
N LEU A 137 45.34 27.50 9.21
CA LEU A 137 44.78 28.81 8.89
C LEU A 137 44.15 28.84 7.49
N ASN A 138 44.77 28.17 6.51
CA ASN A 138 44.19 28.11 5.16
C ASN A 138 42.83 27.39 5.15
N HIS A 139 42.75 26.23 5.83
CA HIS A 139 41.49 25.50 5.97
C HIS A 139 40.43 26.31 6.73
N TRP A 140 40.85 27.07 7.75
CA TRP A 140 39.97 27.97 8.49
C TRP A 140 39.43 29.11 7.62
N ASN A 141 40.27 29.75 6.83
CA ASN A 141 39.85 30.84 5.94
C ASN A 141 38.84 30.36 4.90
N CYS A 142 39.08 29.19 4.28
CA CYS A 142 38.11 28.57 3.38
C CYS A 142 36.80 28.22 4.10
N PHE A 143 36.87 27.71 5.33
CA PHE A 143 35.70 27.40 6.15
C PHE A 143 34.86 28.66 6.47
N ILE A 144 35.50 29.75 6.93
CA ILE A 144 34.83 31.02 7.21
C ILE A 144 34.24 31.63 5.92
N ALA A 145 34.93 31.52 4.79
CA ALA A 145 34.40 32.00 3.51
C ALA A 145 33.09 31.30 3.13
N VAL A 146 33.03 29.96 3.26
CA VAL A 146 31.80 29.18 3.06
C VAL A 146 30.70 29.64 4.01
N LEU A 147 31.04 29.82 5.28
CA LEU A 147 30.12 30.25 6.32
C LEU A 147 29.54 31.65 6.07
N ASN A 148 30.33 32.58 5.54
CA ASN A 148 29.89 33.93 5.22
C ASN A 148 28.98 33.99 3.98
N CYS A 149 28.92 32.94 3.17
CA CYS A 149 27.97 32.82 2.06
C CYS A 149 26.57 32.32 2.49
N ILE A 150 26.39 32.01 3.77
CA ILE A 150 25.13 31.45 4.28
C ILE A 150 24.16 32.58 4.61
N GLU A 151 22.99 32.55 3.98
CA GLU A 151 21.89 33.49 4.25
C GLU A 151 20.96 32.92 5.33
N ILE A 152 20.70 33.69 6.39
CA ILE A 152 19.84 33.30 7.52
C ILE A 152 18.58 34.18 7.56
N ARG A 153 17.42 33.55 7.75
CA ARG A 153 16.09 34.21 7.75
C ARG A 153 15.41 34.12 9.11
N GLN A 154 15.82 34.99 10.03
CA GLN A 154 15.41 34.90 11.44
C GLN A 154 13.91 34.99 11.73
N SER A 155 13.12 35.64 10.87
CA SER A 155 11.66 35.73 11.05
C SER A 155 10.93 34.41 10.78
N THR A 156 11.66 33.38 10.36
CA THR A 156 11.11 32.06 10.03
C THR A 156 11.83 30.97 10.81
N THR A 157 11.16 29.84 11.04
CA THR A 157 11.84 28.65 11.53
C THR A 157 12.67 28.02 10.42
N ASP A 158 13.69 27.25 10.79
CA ASP A 158 14.38 26.39 9.83
C ASP A 158 13.36 25.57 9.01
N ALA A 159 13.67 25.34 7.73
CA ALA A 159 12.81 24.60 6.81
C ALA A 159 13.63 23.79 5.81
N LEU A 160 13.08 22.70 5.31
CA LEU A 160 13.56 22.00 4.12
C LEU A 160 13.01 22.67 2.86
N ALA A 161 13.90 22.94 1.91
CA ALA A 161 13.65 23.29 0.53
C ALA A 161 14.04 22.13 -0.40
N TRP A 162 13.37 22.08 -1.55
CA TRP A 162 13.57 21.06 -2.57
C TRP A 162 14.22 21.65 -3.82
N ASN A 163 15.48 21.31 -4.08
CA ASN A 163 16.27 21.88 -5.18
C ASN A 163 15.75 21.50 -6.57
N PHE A 164 15.04 20.38 -6.72
CA PHE A 164 14.47 19.97 -8.01
C PHE A 164 13.08 20.57 -8.28
N SER A 165 12.72 21.66 -7.60
CA SER A 165 11.55 22.47 -7.90
C SER A 165 11.88 23.94 -7.77
N SER A 166 11.43 24.76 -8.72
CA SER A 166 11.72 26.20 -8.76
C SER A 166 11.13 26.97 -7.57
N ASN A 167 10.00 26.51 -7.04
CA ASN A 167 9.37 27.07 -5.84
C ASN A 167 9.96 26.51 -4.52
N GLY A 168 10.96 25.64 -4.58
CA GLY A 168 11.55 25.00 -3.41
C GLY A 168 10.62 24.00 -2.69
N ILE A 169 9.46 23.66 -3.25
CA ILE A 169 8.51 22.72 -2.63
C ILE A 169 8.70 21.33 -3.21
N TYR A 170 8.82 20.34 -2.34
CA TYR A 170 8.87 18.95 -2.76
C TYR A 170 7.53 18.52 -3.38
N THR A 171 7.55 17.94 -4.57
CA THR A 171 6.41 17.20 -5.11
C THR A 171 6.83 15.78 -5.48
N VAL A 172 5.88 14.84 -5.44
CA VAL A 172 6.15 13.46 -5.91
C VAL A 172 6.64 13.47 -7.36
N ARG A 173 6.06 14.35 -8.20
CA ARG A 173 6.44 14.51 -9.61
C ARG A 173 7.89 15.01 -9.76
N SER A 174 8.30 16.03 -9.01
CA SER A 174 9.68 16.55 -9.05
C SER A 174 10.69 15.52 -8.56
N PHE A 175 10.33 14.72 -7.56
CA PHE A 175 11.15 13.60 -7.10
C PHE A 175 11.27 12.50 -8.15
N CYS A 176 10.17 12.08 -8.77
CA CYS A 176 10.21 11.07 -9.84
C CYS A 176 11.07 11.55 -11.02
N ARG A 177 10.96 12.82 -11.44
CA ARG A 177 11.83 13.40 -12.48
C ARG A 177 13.31 13.38 -12.11
N ALA A 178 13.65 13.75 -10.87
CA ALA A 178 15.04 13.67 -10.40
C ALA A 178 15.54 12.20 -10.32
N MET A 179 14.65 11.28 -9.95
CA MET A 179 14.82 9.82 -10.01
C MET A 179 14.74 9.24 -11.44
N GLU A 180 14.53 10.05 -12.47
CA GLU A 180 14.66 9.65 -13.86
C GLU A 180 15.96 10.21 -14.42
N ALA A 181 16.24 11.49 -14.19
CA ALA A 181 17.46 12.19 -14.60
C ALA A 181 18.75 11.61 -13.99
N SER A 182 18.70 11.06 -12.78
CA SER A 182 19.86 10.39 -12.14
C SER A 182 20.15 8.97 -12.68
N ARG A 183 19.63 8.60 -13.86
CA ARG A 183 19.84 7.28 -14.47
C ARG A 183 21.24 7.32 -15.09
N PRO A 184 22.12 6.34 -14.83
CA PRO A 184 23.23 6.09 -15.74
C PRO A 184 22.66 5.80 -17.13
N ASN A 185 23.40 6.16 -18.19
CA ASN A 185 23.13 5.71 -19.56
C ASN A 185 23.36 4.19 -19.65
N GLU A 186 22.51 3.39 -19.02
CA GLU A 186 22.42 1.95 -19.24
C GLU A 186 20.97 1.50 -19.17
N SER A 187 20.59 0.77 -20.21
CA SER A 187 19.31 0.14 -20.41
C SER A 187 19.15 -1.06 -19.47
N TRP A 188 18.53 -0.85 -18.32
CA TRP A 188 17.91 -1.93 -17.56
C TRP A 188 16.79 -1.36 -16.67
N LEU A 189 15.56 -1.60 -17.09
CA LEU A 189 14.38 -1.52 -16.23
C LEU A 189 14.30 -2.88 -15.53
N ASP A 190 14.78 -2.99 -14.29
CA ASP A 190 14.39 -4.14 -13.46
C ASP A 190 14.39 -3.83 -11.96
N ASN A 191 13.42 -4.45 -11.30
CA ASN A 191 13.09 -4.45 -9.87
C ASN A 191 11.99 -3.50 -9.38
N PHE A 192 11.05 -3.17 -10.26
CA PHE A 192 9.63 -3.24 -9.93
C PHE A 192 8.90 -3.77 -11.15
N SER A 193 8.68 -5.08 -11.18
CA SER A 193 8.08 -5.76 -12.31
C SER A 193 6.59 -5.43 -12.36
N TRP A 194 6.22 -4.47 -13.21
CA TRP A 194 4.84 -4.36 -13.70
C TRP A 194 4.37 -5.69 -14.33
N GLN A 195 5.28 -6.59 -14.70
CA GLN A 195 4.99 -7.91 -15.24
C GLN A 195 4.42 -8.86 -14.17
N ASP A 196 4.72 -8.69 -12.88
CA ASP A 196 4.16 -9.53 -11.81
C ASP A 196 2.72 -9.11 -11.49
N LEU A 197 2.46 -7.80 -11.45
CA LEU A 197 1.12 -7.22 -11.28
C LEU A 197 0.26 -7.44 -12.53
N ALA A 198 0.81 -7.24 -13.73
CA ALA A 198 0.13 -7.53 -14.99
C ALA A 198 -0.02 -9.04 -15.23
N GLY A 199 0.91 -9.86 -14.74
CA GLY A 199 0.86 -11.32 -14.79
C GLY A 199 -0.24 -11.88 -13.89
N GLY A 200 -0.36 -11.34 -12.67
CA GLY A 200 -1.51 -11.59 -11.80
C GLY A 200 -2.83 -11.17 -12.45
N TRP A 201 -2.88 -10.00 -13.09
CA TRP A 201 -4.07 -9.53 -13.82
C TRP A 201 -4.42 -10.37 -15.06
N ALA A 202 -3.41 -10.80 -15.82
CA ALA A 202 -3.56 -11.64 -17.00
C ALA A 202 -4.10 -13.04 -16.65
N ALA A 203 -3.78 -13.56 -15.45
CA ALA A 203 -4.32 -14.82 -14.95
C ALA A 203 -5.85 -14.79 -14.70
N PHE A 204 -6.46 -13.60 -14.62
CA PHE A 204 -7.92 -13.43 -14.53
C PHE A 204 -8.61 -13.24 -15.89
N SER A 205 -7.85 -13.22 -17.00
CA SER A 205 -8.40 -13.13 -18.35
C SER A 205 -9.36 -14.30 -18.62
N PRO A 206 -10.59 -14.06 -19.13
CA PRO A 206 -11.53 -15.13 -19.46
C PRO A 206 -11.03 -16.12 -20.52
N SER A 207 -10.01 -15.76 -21.31
CA SER A 207 -9.40 -16.62 -22.33
C SER A 207 -7.87 -16.55 -22.31
N ASN A 208 -7.22 -17.63 -22.76
CA ASN A 208 -5.75 -17.77 -22.87
C ASN A 208 -5.12 -16.83 -23.91
N GLN A 209 -5.90 -16.05 -24.65
CA GLN A 209 -5.39 -14.98 -25.49
C GLN A 209 -5.41 -13.69 -24.68
N HIS A 210 -4.27 -13.00 -24.63
CA HIS A 210 -4.11 -11.68 -24.04
C HIS A 210 -5.13 -10.69 -24.65
N ASN A 211 -6.31 -10.61 -24.05
CA ASN A 211 -7.37 -9.74 -24.52
C ASN A 211 -6.92 -8.29 -24.24
N ARG A 212 -6.64 -7.53 -25.32
CA ARG A 212 -6.18 -6.13 -25.20
C ARG A 212 -7.18 -5.28 -24.43
N ALA A 213 -8.47 -5.60 -24.51
CA ALA A 213 -9.53 -5.02 -23.69
C ALA A 213 -9.25 -5.14 -22.19
N TRP A 214 -8.91 -6.37 -21.77
CA TRP A 214 -8.67 -6.74 -20.39
C TRP A 214 -7.41 -6.07 -19.86
N ASN A 215 -6.36 -6.01 -20.67
CA ASN A 215 -5.14 -5.29 -20.31
C ASN A 215 -5.36 -3.78 -20.24
N SER A 216 -6.13 -3.20 -21.17
CA SER A 216 -6.52 -1.79 -21.14
C SER A 216 -7.33 -1.45 -19.89
N LEU A 217 -8.18 -2.37 -19.43
CA LEU A 217 -8.96 -2.21 -18.19
C LEU A 217 -8.06 -2.07 -16.95
N PHE A 218 -7.00 -2.88 -16.84
CA PHE A 218 -6.01 -2.77 -15.76
C PHE A 218 -5.46 -1.35 -15.65
N PHE A 219 -4.90 -0.85 -16.76
CA PHE A 219 -4.26 0.46 -16.78
C PHE A 219 -5.28 1.58 -16.55
N ALA A 220 -6.51 1.45 -17.05
CA ALA A 220 -7.56 2.44 -16.83
C ALA A 220 -8.01 2.51 -15.36
N VAL A 221 -8.06 1.37 -14.66
CA VAL A 221 -8.38 1.28 -13.23
C VAL A 221 -7.27 1.91 -12.40
N VAL A 222 -6.02 1.48 -12.60
CA VAL A 222 -4.86 2.00 -11.85
C VAL A 222 -4.72 3.50 -12.03
N TRP A 223 -4.86 3.96 -13.28
CA TRP A 223 -4.74 5.38 -13.62
C TRP A 223 -5.88 6.21 -13.02
N SER A 224 -7.13 5.76 -13.10
CA SER A 224 -8.27 6.48 -12.52
C SER A 224 -8.20 6.56 -10.99
N ILE A 225 -7.77 5.49 -10.31
CA ILE A 225 -7.55 5.51 -8.85
C ILE A 225 -6.46 6.53 -8.49
N TRP A 226 -5.36 6.53 -9.24
CA TRP A 226 -4.28 7.49 -9.05
C TRP A 226 -4.75 8.94 -9.25
N GLU A 227 -5.52 9.22 -10.30
CA GLU A 227 -6.09 10.55 -10.57
C GLU A 227 -7.07 10.99 -9.49
N THR A 228 -8.02 10.14 -9.11
CA THR A 228 -9.02 10.44 -8.07
C THR A 228 -8.34 10.72 -6.72
N ARG A 229 -7.35 9.91 -6.33
CA ARG A 229 -6.59 10.13 -5.09
C ARG A 229 -5.80 11.44 -5.14
N ASN A 230 -5.12 11.72 -6.23
CA ASN A 230 -4.35 12.96 -6.37
C ASN A 230 -5.26 14.18 -6.41
N SER A 231 -6.42 14.10 -7.06
CA SER A 231 -7.38 15.22 -7.07
C SER A 231 -7.91 15.53 -5.66
N LYS A 232 -8.22 14.50 -4.85
CA LYS A 232 -8.58 14.71 -3.43
C LYS A 232 -7.47 15.38 -2.62
N VAL A 233 -6.24 14.88 -2.78
CA VAL A 233 -5.09 15.29 -1.97
C VAL A 233 -4.55 16.67 -2.37
N PHE A 234 -4.59 17.00 -3.66
CA PHE A 234 -3.94 18.21 -4.19
C PHE A 234 -4.92 19.31 -4.61
N ASN A 235 -6.20 18.99 -4.87
CA ASN A 235 -7.17 19.97 -5.39
C ASN A 235 -8.40 20.16 -4.48
N ASN A 236 -8.41 19.62 -3.26
CA ASN A 236 -9.58 19.62 -2.35
C ASN A 236 -10.89 19.15 -3.01
N GLY A 237 -10.80 18.31 -4.05
CA GLY A 237 -11.98 17.89 -4.80
C GLY A 237 -12.83 16.88 -4.02
N GLU A 238 -14.15 17.03 -4.07
CA GLU A 238 -15.13 16.01 -3.64
C GLU A 238 -15.12 14.82 -4.62
N ALA A 239 -14.07 14.01 -4.56
CA ALA A 239 -13.99 12.86 -5.45
C ALA A 239 -14.80 11.69 -4.86
N THR A 240 -15.95 11.37 -5.45
CA THR A 240 -16.73 10.19 -5.07
C THR A 240 -16.23 8.97 -5.83
N VAL A 241 -16.51 7.78 -5.31
CA VAL A 241 -16.13 6.52 -5.95
C VAL A 241 -16.85 6.35 -7.30
N CYS A 242 -18.08 6.86 -7.40
CA CYS A 242 -18.83 6.89 -8.66
C CYS A 242 -18.06 7.63 -9.77
N LEU A 243 -17.48 8.79 -9.47
CA LEU A 243 -16.68 9.56 -10.44
C LEU A 243 -15.42 8.79 -10.88
N ALA A 244 -14.78 8.06 -9.96
CA ALA A 244 -13.65 7.21 -10.30
C ALA A 244 -14.06 6.05 -11.22
N ALA A 245 -15.18 5.39 -10.92
CA ALA A 245 -15.71 4.30 -11.73
C ALA A 245 -16.13 4.76 -13.14
N ASP A 246 -16.78 5.91 -13.27
CA ASP A 246 -17.15 6.47 -14.57
C ASP A 246 -15.94 6.92 -15.37
N SER A 247 -14.90 7.41 -14.69
CA SER A 247 -13.61 7.71 -15.31
C SER A 247 -12.92 6.47 -15.87
N VAL A 248 -13.01 5.32 -15.17
CA VAL A 248 -12.52 4.03 -15.70
C VAL A 248 -13.30 3.63 -16.95
N LYS A 249 -14.64 3.65 -16.90
CA LYS A 249 -15.49 3.25 -18.04
C LYS A 249 -15.21 4.09 -19.28
N LEU A 250 -15.09 5.41 -19.11
CA LEU A 250 -14.78 6.33 -20.19
C LEU A 250 -13.40 6.05 -20.81
N LYS A 251 -12.36 5.87 -19.99
CA LYS A 251 -11.01 5.57 -20.50
C LYS A 251 -10.96 4.24 -21.25
N VAL A 252 -11.62 3.21 -20.72
CA VAL A 252 -11.73 1.91 -21.39
C VAL A 252 -12.43 2.07 -22.74
N ALA A 253 -13.58 2.75 -22.79
CA ALA A 253 -14.32 2.96 -24.03
C ALA A 253 -13.50 3.74 -25.08
N TRP A 254 -12.79 4.79 -24.67
CA TRP A 254 -11.91 5.56 -25.54
C TRP A 254 -10.73 4.73 -26.04
N TRP A 255 -10.08 3.97 -25.16
CA TRP A 255 -8.96 3.11 -25.55
C TRP A 255 -9.39 1.96 -26.46
N PHE A 256 -10.60 1.42 -26.27
CA PHE A 256 -11.18 0.48 -27.24
C PHE A 256 -11.39 1.10 -28.60
N LYS A 257 -11.93 2.32 -28.66
CA LYS A 257 -12.18 3.04 -29.92
C LYS A 257 -10.88 3.36 -30.66
N PHE A 258 -9.80 3.70 -29.95
CA PHE A 258 -8.52 4.08 -30.54
C PHE A 258 -7.57 2.90 -30.82
N TYR A 259 -7.59 1.83 -30.01
CA TYR A 259 -6.64 0.71 -30.13
C TYR A 259 -7.27 -0.59 -30.64
N GLY A 260 -8.60 -0.73 -30.60
CA GLY A 260 -9.34 -1.88 -31.14
C GLY A 260 -9.85 -1.56 -32.55
N ARG A 261 -9.37 -2.31 -33.56
CA ARG A 261 -9.83 -2.33 -34.97
C ARG A 261 -10.93 -1.30 -35.31
N GLY A 262 -10.57 -0.02 -35.45
CA GLY A 262 -11.38 1.06 -36.04
C GLY A 262 -12.90 0.93 -35.94
N SER A 263 -13.45 0.67 -34.75
CA SER A 263 -14.90 0.59 -34.57
C SER A 263 -15.50 1.98 -34.82
N THR A 264 -16.43 2.08 -35.77
CA THR A 264 -17.18 3.31 -36.10
C THR A 264 -18.28 3.62 -35.07
N ASP A 265 -18.41 2.80 -34.03
CA ASP A 265 -19.49 2.90 -33.07
C ASP A 265 -19.38 4.18 -32.21
N PRO A 266 -20.52 4.81 -31.87
CA PRO A 266 -20.56 5.86 -30.86
C PRO A 266 -20.04 5.35 -29.51
N ILE A 267 -19.35 6.20 -28.75
CA ILE A 267 -18.76 5.84 -27.45
C ILE A 267 -19.83 5.38 -26.45
N THR A 268 -21.04 5.95 -26.55
CA THR A 268 -22.21 5.56 -25.76
C THR A 268 -22.61 4.10 -26.01
N PHE A 269 -22.55 3.65 -27.27
CA PHE A 269 -22.83 2.27 -27.65
C PHE A 269 -21.75 1.30 -27.14
N ILE A 270 -20.49 1.74 -27.16
CA ILE A 270 -19.36 0.97 -26.57
C ILE A 270 -19.56 0.84 -25.05
N LEU A 271 -19.89 1.94 -24.36
CA LEU A 271 -20.08 1.95 -22.90
C LEU A 271 -21.20 1.00 -22.43
N ILE A 272 -22.30 0.92 -23.19
CA ILE A 272 -23.43 0.02 -22.88
C ILE A 272 -23.05 -1.45 -23.09
N ASN A 273 -22.24 -1.74 -24.10
CA ASN A 273 -21.89 -3.11 -24.52
C ASN A 273 -20.45 -3.54 -24.14
N ILE A 274 -19.79 -2.83 -23.22
CA ILE A 274 -18.43 -3.16 -22.74
C ILE A 274 -18.36 -4.61 -22.23
N LYS A 275 -19.45 -5.10 -21.62
CA LYS A 275 -19.57 -6.47 -21.07
C LYS A 275 -19.36 -7.52 -22.16
N ASP A 276 -20.07 -7.38 -23.28
CA ASP A 276 -20.06 -8.37 -24.36
C ASP A 276 -18.74 -8.33 -25.16
N ARG A 277 -18.18 -7.13 -25.36
CA ARG A 277 -16.92 -6.94 -26.10
C ARG A 277 -15.67 -7.36 -25.34
N CYS A 278 -15.72 -7.43 -24.01
CA CYS A 278 -14.65 -8.03 -23.21
C CYS A 278 -14.69 -9.57 -23.22
N THR A 279 -15.77 -10.16 -23.72
CA THR A 279 -16.02 -11.62 -23.74
C THR A 279 -16.04 -12.23 -25.14
N ASP A 280 -15.67 -11.48 -26.19
CA ASP A 280 -15.65 -11.95 -27.58
C ASP A 280 -14.59 -13.04 -27.82
N SER A 281 -14.86 -14.24 -27.32
CA SER A 281 -14.35 -15.54 -27.76
C SER A 281 -14.98 -16.67 -26.93
N ILE A 282 -16.32 -16.78 -26.90
CA ILE A 282 -16.98 -18.04 -26.51
C ILE A 282 -18.19 -18.28 -27.41
N VAL A 283 -17.95 -18.74 -28.64
CA VAL A 283 -18.85 -19.76 -29.22
C VAL A 283 -18.31 -21.11 -28.77
N SER A 284 -18.67 -21.55 -27.56
CA SER A 284 -18.59 -22.97 -27.22
C SER A 284 -19.55 -23.33 -26.09
N LYS A 285 -20.56 -24.12 -26.47
CA LYS A 285 -21.44 -24.98 -25.65
C LYS A 285 -22.04 -24.33 -24.40
N GLN A 286 -23.33 -24.00 -24.50
CA GLN A 286 -24.22 -23.73 -23.37
C GLN A 286 -24.08 -24.81 -22.29
N LYS A 287 -23.25 -24.53 -21.28
CA LYS A 287 -23.34 -25.19 -19.98
C LYS A 287 -24.33 -24.35 -19.18
N LYS A 288 -25.40 -24.96 -18.68
CA LYS A 288 -26.39 -24.30 -17.80
C LYS A 288 -25.63 -23.57 -16.69
N VAL A 289 -25.62 -22.24 -16.73
CA VAL A 289 -24.98 -21.41 -15.70
C VAL A 289 -25.95 -21.41 -14.53
N GLU A 290 -25.68 -22.23 -13.51
CA GLU A 290 -26.35 -22.06 -12.21
C GLU A 290 -25.75 -20.80 -11.56
N GLU A 291 -26.44 -19.68 -11.73
CA GLU A 291 -26.06 -18.39 -11.15
C GLU A 291 -26.25 -18.39 -9.63
N TRP A 292 -25.43 -17.59 -8.93
CA TRP A 292 -25.57 -17.35 -7.50
C TRP A 292 -26.94 -16.74 -7.20
N ILE A 293 -27.63 -17.27 -6.19
CA ILE A 293 -28.95 -16.80 -5.78
C ILE A 293 -28.82 -16.07 -4.44
N PRO A 294 -29.38 -14.86 -4.26
CA PRO A 294 -29.37 -14.15 -2.99
C PRO A 294 -30.07 -14.93 -1.87
N PRO A 295 -29.75 -14.65 -0.59
CA PRO A 295 -30.50 -15.16 0.56
C PRO A 295 -31.93 -14.59 0.61
N ILE A 296 -32.76 -15.12 1.52
CA ILE A 296 -34.08 -14.55 1.82
C ILE A 296 -33.94 -13.10 2.31
N THR A 297 -35.01 -12.30 2.24
CA THR A 297 -35.00 -10.89 2.65
C THR A 297 -34.44 -10.70 4.06
N ASN A 298 -33.52 -9.75 4.23
CA ASN A 298 -32.72 -9.49 5.45
C ASN A 298 -31.78 -10.64 5.89
N GLY A 299 -31.69 -11.73 5.14
CA GLY A 299 -30.76 -12.83 5.38
C GLY A 299 -29.36 -12.53 4.84
N LEU A 300 -28.37 -13.27 5.35
CA LEU A 300 -26.99 -13.18 4.91
C LEU A 300 -26.51 -14.53 4.36
N LYS A 301 -25.64 -14.49 3.34
CA LYS A 301 -25.07 -15.68 2.71
C LYS A 301 -23.55 -15.60 2.65
N PHE A 302 -22.87 -16.55 3.29
CA PHE A 302 -21.41 -16.63 3.35
C PHE A 302 -20.89 -17.79 2.51
N ASN A 303 -20.48 -17.51 1.28
CA ASN A 303 -19.85 -18.49 0.39
C ASN A 303 -18.39 -18.70 0.81
N VAL A 304 -17.95 -19.95 0.97
CA VAL A 304 -16.59 -20.31 1.41
C VAL A 304 -16.02 -21.45 0.57
N ASP A 305 -14.69 -21.51 0.47
CA ASP A 305 -13.98 -22.54 -0.31
C ASP A 305 -12.54 -22.79 0.18
N GLY A 306 -12.03 -24.00 -0.06
CA GLY A 306 -10.63 -24.39 0.17
C GLY A 306 -9.93 -24.87 -1.11
N SER A 307 -8.76 -24.32 -1.42
CA SER A 307 -7.98 -24.67 -2.62
C SER A 307 -6.58 -25.16 -2.26
N VAL A 308 -6.13 -26.22 -2.93
CA VAL A 308 -4.79 -26.81 -2.73
C VAL A 308 -4.06 -27.02 -4.06
N ARG A 309 -2.79 -26.62 -4.12
CA ARG A 309 -1.89 -26.83 -5.27
C ARG A 309 -0.99 -28.04 -5.02
N GLY A 310 -1.45 -29.24 -5.36
CA GLY A 310 -0.75 -30.52 -5.09
C GLY A 310 -1.45 -31.36 -4.02
N LYS A 311 -0.99 -32.60 -3.77
CA LYS A 311 -1.60 -33.49 -2.76
C LYS A 311 -0.52 -34.28 -1.97
N PRO A 312 -0.16 -33.88 -0.73
CA PRO A 312 -0.46 -32.58 -0.10
C PRO A 312 0.33 -31.44 -0.78
N GLY A 313 -0.14 -30.20 -0.63
CA GLY A 313 0.51 -29.04 -1.26
C GLY A 313 0.12 -27.71 -0.61
N PRO A 314 0.67 -26.58 -1.08
CA PRO A 314 0.26 -25.27 -0.62
C PRO A 314 -1.26 -25.06 -0.72
N ALA A 315 -1.87 -24.73 0.41
CA ALA A 315 -3.30 -24.62 0.57
C ALA A 315 -3.71 -23.20 0.97
N GLY A 316 -4.86 -22.77 0.46
CA GLY A 316 -5.48 -21.52 0.83
C GLY A 316 -6.98 -21.66 1.00
N ILE A 317 -7.54 -20.75 1.79
CA ILE A 317 -8.96 -20.69 2.08
C ILE A 317 -9.51 -19.32 1.70
N GLY A 318 -10.77 -19.27 1.29
CA GLY A 318 -11.41 -18.03 0.87
C GLY A 318 -12.89 -18.00 1.21
N GLY A 319 -13.45 -16.79 1.32
CA GLY A 319 -14.88 -16.64 1.49
C GLY A 319 -15.39 -15.21 1.31
N VAL A 320 -16.68 -15.11 1.00
CA VAL A 320 -17.41 -13.86 0.79
C VAL A 320 -18.78 -13.90 1.47
N LEU A 321 -19.06 -12.88 2.27
CA LEU A 321 -20.37 -12.67 2.89
C LEU A 321 -21.15 -11.62 2.11
N ARG A 322 -22.40 -11.93 1.78
CA ARG A 322 -23.31 -11.04 1.07
C ARG A 322 -24.67 -10.91 1.76
N ASP A 323 -25.33 -9.78 1.56
CA ASP A 323 -26.74 -9.60 1.93
C ASP A 323 -27.71 -10.04 0.82
N ASP A 324 -29.00 -9.85 1.07
CA ASP A 324 -30.12 -10.14 0.16
C ASP A 324 -30.14 -9.27 -1.11
N TYR A 325 -29.45 -8.13 -1.10
CA TYR A 325 -29.20 -7.29 -2.29
C TYR A 325 -27.93 -7.71 -3.04
N GLY A 326 -27.21 -8.73 -2.58
CA GLY A 326 -25.94 -9.17 -3.16
C GLY A 326 -24.74 -8.28 -2.81
N ARG A 327 -24.88 -7.33 -1.87
CA ARG A 327 -23.79 -6.46 -1.42
C ARG A 327 -22.81 -7.25 -0.57
N ILE A 328 -21.51 -7.09 -0.85
CA ILE A 328 -20.45 -7.75 -0.08
C ILE A 328 -20.26 -7.03 1.25
N LEU A 329 -20.41 -7.75 2.35
CA LEU A 329 -20.23 -7.25 3.71
C LEU A 329 -18.86 -7.64 4.29
N CYS A 330 -18.33 -8.80 3.90
CA CYS A 330 -17.07 -9.32 4.40
C CYS A 330 -16.41 -10.23 3.35
N LEU A 331 -15.09 -10.29 3.35
CA LEU A 331 -14.33 -11.26 2.57
C LEU A 331 -13.01 -11.64 3.25
N PHE A 332 -12.53 -12.84 2.95
CA PHE A 332 -11.22 -13.30 3.38
C PHE A 332 -10.55 -14.17 2.31
N SER A 333 -9.21 -14.15 2.31
CA SER A 333 -8.35 -15.04 1.54
C SER A 333 -7.07 -15.28 2.33
N LEU A 334 -6.78 -16.52 2.70
CA LEU A 334 -5.70 -16.85 3.63
C LEU A 334 -4.90 -18.05 3.13
N PHE A 335 -3.59 -18.01 3.34
CA PHE A 335 -2.71 -19.17 3.18
C PHE A 335 -2.73 -19.99 4.48
N VAL A 336 -2.98 -21.30 4.37
CA VAL A 336 -3.14 -22.20 5.54
C VAL A 336 -2.04 -23.26 5.64
N GLY A 337 -0.93 -23.06 4.93
CA GLY A 337 0.22 -23.96 4.96
C GLY A 337 0.13 -25.05 3.90
N ILE A 338 0.86 -26.15 4.14
CA ILE A 338 0.79 -27.36 3.32
C ILE A 338 -0.31 -28.25 3.92
N ARG A 339 -1.36 -28.48 3.15
CA ARG A 339 -2.55 -29.24 3.55
C ARG A 339 -3.06 -30.07 2.38
N ASP A 340 -4.03 -30.94 2.65
CA ASP A 340 -4.87 -31.53 1.62
C ASP A 340 -6.22 -30.78 1.49
N SER A 341 -7.01 -31.18 0.48
CA SER A 341 -8.31 -30.56 0.20
C SER A 341 -9.33 -30.85 1.30
N ASN A 342 -9.23 -32.00 1.97
CA ASN A 342 -10.14 -32.38 3.04
C ASN A 342 -9.85 -31.60 4.34
N GLU A 343 -8.65 -31.06 4.50
CA GLU A 343 -8.28 -30.11 5.56
C GLU A 343 -8.67 -28.66 5.21
N ALA A 344 -8.41 -28.21 3.98
CA ALA A 344 -8.63 -26.81 3.60
C ALA A 344 -10.12 -26.41 3.59
N GLU A 345 -11.01 -27.30 3.14
CA GLU A 345 -12.45 -27.05 3.03
C GLU A 345 -13.16 -26.80 4.38
N PRO A 346 -12.98 -27.63 5.43
CA PRO A 346 -13.56 -27.35 6.73
C PRO A 346 -12.90 -26.14 7.41
N MET A 347 -11.62 -25.85 7.17
CA MET A 347 -10.98 -24.60 7.63
C MET A 347 -11.60 -23.35 6.98
N ALA A 348 -12.02 -23.48 5.71
CA ALA A 348 -13.09 -22.72 5.04
C ALA A 348 -14.15 -22.15 5.98
N ILE A 349 -14.89 -23.10 6.51
CA ILE A 349 -16.11 -22.89 7.27
C ILE A 349 -15.79 -22.43 8.69
N GLU A 350 -14.73 -22.97 9.29
CA GLU A 350 -14.22 -22.53 10.59
C GLU A 350 -13.88 -21.04 10.58
N LYS A 351 -13.20 -20.57 9.53
CA LYS A 351 -12.85 -19.16 9.44
C LYS A 351 -14.08 -18.27 9.31
N ALA A 352 -15.05 -18.64 8.48
CA ALA A 352 -16.28 -17.88 8.33
C ALA A 352 -17.11 -17.82 9.61
N THR A 353 -17.27 -18.96 10.31
CA THR A 353 -17.99 -19.01 11.59
C THR A 353 -17.30 -18.18 12.67
N GLN A 354 -15.97 -18.24 12.76
CA GLN A 354 -15.19 -17.39 13.65
C GLN A 354 -15.39 -15.90 13.36
N LEU A 355 -15.41 -15.50 12.08
CA LEU A 355 -15.63 -14.10 11.67
C LEU A 355 -17.02 -13.60 12.05
N CYS A 356 -18.05 -14.44 11.89
CA CYS A 356 -19.40 -14.12 12.34
C CYS A 356 -19.46 -14.00 13.87
N ALA A 357 -18.91 -14.98 14.60
CA ALA A 357 -18.96 -14.99 16.07
C ALA A 357 -18.19 -13.83 16.71
N SER A 358 -17.14 -13.34 16.04
CA SER A 358 -16.36 -12.19 16.50
C SER A 358 -17.06 -10.83 16.28
N ASN A 359 -18.20 -10.80 15.57
CA ASN A 359 -18.94 -9.58 15.29
C ASN A 359 -20.30 -9.59 16.00
N PRO A 360 -20.51 -8.75 17.04
CA PRO A 360 -21.78 -8.67 17.75
C PRO A 360 -23.00 -8.40 16.85
N SER A 361 -22.82 -7.67 15.74
CA SER A 361 -23.89 -7.36 14.78
C SER A 361 -24.39 -8.56 13.96
N MET A 362 -23.73 -9.71 14.10
CA MET A 362 -24.08 -10.97 13.42
C MET A 362 -24.83 -11.95 14.34
N MET A 363 -24.79 -11.74 15.66
CA MET A 363 -25.49 -12.61 16.61
C MET A 363 -27.01 -12.51 16.42
N GLY A 364 -27.68 -13.65 16.27
CA GLY A 364 -29.14 -13.72 16.06
C GLY A 364 -29.61 -13.36 14.64
N ARG A 365 -28.71 -13.13 13.68
CA ARG A 365 -29.05 -12.98 12.26
C ARG A 365 -29.26 -14.34 11.60
N ASP A 366 -30.11 -14.38 10.58
CA ASP A 366 -30.19 -15.53 9.67
C ASP A 366 -28.98 -15.51 8.71
N ILE A 367 -28.02 -16.40 8.96
CA ILE A 367 -26.77 -16.50 8.19
C ILE A 367 -26.67 -17.91 7.61
N THR A 368 -26.63 -18.01 6.29
CA THR A 368 -26.36 -19.27 5.59
C THR A 368 -24.92 -19.31 5.13
N ILE A 369 -24.09 -20.15 5.76
CA ILE A 369 -22.74 -20.45 5.27
C ILE A 369 -22.84 -21.55 4.20
N VAL A 370 -22.18 -21.34 3.07
CA VAL A 370 -22.30 -22.16 1.87
C VAL A 370 -20.92 -22.64 1.45
N SER A 371 -20.73 -23.96 1.38
CA SER A 371 -19.51 -24.59 0.85
C SER A 371 -19.85 -25.54 -0.29
N ASP A 372 -18.92 -25.70 -1.24
CA ASP A 372 -19.06 -26.70 -2.32
C ASP A 372 -18.47 -28.08 -1.97
N SER A 373 -17.99 -28.25 -0.74
CA SER A 373 -17.54 -29.54 -0.22
C SER A 373 -18.67 -30.27 0.52
N LYS A 374 -19.32 -31.22 -0.16
CA LYS A 374 -20.32 -32.11 0.47
C LYS A 374 -19.76 -32.83 1.70
N VAL A 375 -18.47 -33.17 1.67
CA VAL A 375 -17.79 -33.89 2.75
C VAL A 375 -17.70 -33.00 3.99
N ALA A 376 -17.17 -31.78 3.85
CA ALA A 376 -17.03 -30.83 4.96
C ALA A 376 -18.40 -30.45 5.55
N VAL A 377 -19.39 -30.14 4.71
CA VAL A 377 -20.77 -29.84 5.16
C VAL A 377 -21.37 -31.04 5.92
N SER A 378 -21.12 -32.26 5.45
CA SER A 378 -21.63 -33.46 6.12
C SER A 378 -21.00 -33.71 7.50
N TRP A 379 -19.71 -33.40 7.67
CA TRP A 379 -19.03 -33.51 8.95
C TRP A 379 -19.54 -32.48 9.96
N ILE A 380 -19.86 -31.28 9.51
CA ILE A 380 -20.34 -30.22 10.40
C ILE A 380 -21.78 -30.51 10.87
N ASN A 381 -22.67 -30.93 9.95
CA ASN A 381 -24.10 -31.07 10.23
C ASN A 381 -24.52 -32.40 10.88
N LYS A 382 -23.71 -33.47 10.78
CA LYS A 382 -24.04 -34.77 11.40
C LYS A 382 -23.56 -34.83 12.85
N ALA A 383 -24.10 -35.74 13.67
CA ALA A 383 -23.64 -35.89 15.05
C ALA A 383 -22.17 -36.35 15.16
N GLY A 384 -21.70 -37.23 14.25
CA GLY A 384 -20.32 -37.69 14.20
C GLY A 384 -19.35 -36.68 13.55
N PHE A 385 -18.06 -36.80 13.83
CA PHE A 385 -17.00 -35.91 13.32
C PHE A 385 -16.34 -36.42 12.02
N GLY A 386 -16.72 -37.61 11.56
CA GLY A 386 -16.15 -38.22 10.34
C GLY A 386 -14.73 -38.71 10.57
N ASN A 387 -13.73 -37.89 10.24
CA ASN A 387 -12.31 -38.23 10.35
C ASN A 387 -11.71 -37.62 11.64
N ILE A 388 -10.98 -38.43 12.42
CA ILE A 388 -10.34 -38.00 13.67
C ILE A 388 -9.39 -36.80 13.49
N ASN A 389 -8.76 -36.67 12.32
CA ASN A 389 -7.82 -35.60 12.02
C ASN A 389 -8.47 -34.21 11.88
N HIS A 390 -9.81 -34.14 11.77
CA HIS A 390 -10.55 -32.87 11.62
C HIS A 390 -11.49 -32.59 12.80
N VAL A 391 -11.38 -33.39 13.87
CA VAL A 391 -12.23 -33.28 15.08
C VAL A 391 -12.21 -31.87 15.64
N ASP A 392 -11.01 -31.31 15.85
CA ASP A 392 -10.87 -29.98 16.44
C ASP A 392 -11.57 -28.90 15.61
N THR A 393 -11.35 -28.90 14.30
CA THR A 393 -12.01 -27.96 13.36
C THR A 393 -13.52 -28.12 13.37
N VAL A 394 -14.03 -29.37 13.37
CA VAL A 394 -15.48 -29.64 13.39
C VAL A 394 -16.12 -29.17 14.69
N TYR A 395 -15.51 -29.44 15.84
CA TYR A 395 -16.03 -28.99 17.14
C TYR A 395 -15.94 -27.48 17.30
N SER A 396 -14.86 -26.86 16.83
CA SER A 396 -14.69 -25.40 16.77
C SER A 396 -15.82 -24.74 15.97
N VAL A 397 -16.10 -25.25 14.76
CA VAL A 397 -17.23 -24.79 13.93
C VAL A 397 -18.56 -24.92 14.67
N ARG A 398 -18.86 -26.09 15.25
CA ARG A 398 -20.12 -26.32 15.98
C ARG A 398 -20.26 -25.39 17.19
N HIS A 399 -19.18 -25.13 17.90
CA HIS A 399 -19.15 -24.20 19.01
C HIS A 399 -19.51 -22.77 18.56
N TYR A 400 -18.92 -22.29 17.45
CA TYR A 400 -19.28 -20.98 16.89
C TYR A 400 -20.72 -20.93 16.37
N LEU A 401 -21.21 -21.98 15.71
CA LEU A 401 -22.61 -22.05 15.25
C LEU A 401 -23.60 -21.98 16.41
N ALA A 402 -23.33 -22.67 17.52
CA ALA A 402 -24.15 -22.60 18.71
C ALA A 402 -24.18 -21.19 19.32
N SER A 403 -23.06 -20.46 19.27
CA SER A 403 -22.98 -19.07 19.77
C SER A 403 -23.74 -18.04 18.92
N LEU A 404 -23.95 -18.33 17.62
CA LEU A 404 -24.55 -17.39 16.67
C LEU A 404 -26.09 -17.41 16.66
N GLY A 405 -26.72 -18.51 17.08
CA GLY A 405 -28.18 -18.58 17.31
C GLY A 405 -29.04 -18.31 16.07
N GLY A 406 -28.75 -18.97 14.94
CA GLY A 406 -29.47 -18.79 13.68
C GLY A 406 -28.66 -19.06 12.42
N THR A 407 -27.37 -19.42 12.56
CA THR A 407 -26.50 -19.72 11.42
C THR A 407 -26.56 -21.18 11.02
N VAL A 408 -26.71 -21.45 9.72
CA VAL A 408 -26.74 -22.81 9.15
C VAL A 408 -25.62 -23.00 8.13
N VAL A 409 -25.11 -24.23 8.01
CA VAL A 409 -24.11 -24.60 6.99
C VAL A 409 -24.80 -25.47 5.94
N SER A 410 -24.68 -25.07 4.67
CA SER A 410 -25.34 -25.73 3.54
C SER A 410 -24.36 -25.99 2.39
N PHE A 411 -24.72 -26.96 1.55
CA PHE A 411 -23.98 -27.27 0.33
C PHE A 411 -24.54 -26.51 -0.86
N ALA A 412 -23.68 -25.95 -1.72
CA ALA A 412 -24.07 -25.45 -3.04
C ALA A 412 -23.17 -25.97 -4.17
N SER A 413 -23.64 -25.84 -5.41
CA SER A 413 -22.87 -26.29 -6.57
C SER A 413 -21.65 -25.42 -6.80
N ARG A 414 -20.56 -26.01 -7.29
CA ARG A 414 -19.31 -25.28 -7.62
C ARG A 414 -19.52 -24.09 -8.55
N ALA A 415 -20.49 -24.19 -9.47
CA ALA A 415 -20.83 -23.10 -10.39
C ALA A 415 -21.30 -21.84 -9.64
N SER A 416 -22.08 -22.02 -8.58
CA SER A 416 -22.59 -20.95 -7.72
C SER A 416 -21.59 -20.44 -6.66
N ASN A 417 -20.44 -21.12 -6.50
CA ASN A 417 -19.42 -20.80 -5.49
C ASN A 417 -18.13 -20.21 -6.07
N SER A 418 -18.15 -19.82 -7.35
CA SER A 418 -16.93 -19.45 -8.10
C SER A 418 -16.13 -18.30 -7.46
N PHE A 419 -16.78 -17.36 -6.76
CA PHE A 419 -16.09 -16.25 -6.10
C PHE A 419 -15.24 -16.72 -4.91
N ALA A 420 -15.78 -17.62 -4.09
CA ALA A 420 -15.05 -18.16 -2.95
C ALA A 420 -13.86 -19.04 -3.41
N ASP A 421 -14.05 -19.85 -4.46
CA ASP A 421 -12.99 -20.65 -5.09
C ASP A 421 -11.82 -19.78 -5.60
N ASN A 422 -12.12 -18.64 -6.22
CA ASN A 422 -11.08 -17.70 -6.62
C ASN A 422 -10.31 -17.10 -5.42
N LEU A 423 -11.01 -16.78 -4.33
CA LEU A 423 -10.37 -16.29 -3.10
C LEU A 423 -9.49 -17.38 -2.46
N ALA A 424 -9.91 -18.63 -2.47
CA ALA A 424 -9.14 -19.75 -1.93
C ALA A 424 -7.88 -20.02 -2.78
N LYS A 425 -8.01 -19.99 -4.11
CA LYS A 425 -6.88 -20.11 -5.05
C LYS A 425 -5.86 -19.00 -4.85
N LEU A 426 -6.32 -17.77 -4.61
CA LEU A 426 -5.45 -16.65 -4.26
C LEU A 426 -4.68 -16.96 -2.97
N GLY A 427 -5.34 -17.45 -1.93
CA GLY A 427 -4.69 -17.90 -0.69
C GLY A 427 -3.59 -18.94 -0.93
N SER A 428 -3.86 -19.95 -1.77
CA SER A 428 -2.89 -21.01 -2.09
C SER A 428 -1.70 -20.54 -2.93
N SER A 429 -1.86 -19.44 -3.67
CA SER A 429 -0.81 -18.87 -4.53
C SER A 429 0.24 -18.06 -3.76
N ILE A 430 -0.06 -17.66 -2.52
CA ILE A 430 0.80 -16.81 -1.68
C ILE A 430 2.06 -17.55 -1.17
N ALA A 431 2.11 -18.88 -1.32
CA ALA A 431 3.20 -19.75 -0.83
C ALA A 431 4.59 -19.50 -1.46
N GLY A 432 4.71 -18.68 -2.51
CA GLY A 432 5.96 -18.39 -3.20
C GLY A 432 6.84 -17.29 -2.58
N GLY A 433 6.41 -16.65 -1.49
CA GLY A 433 7.23 -15.66 -0.80
C GLY A 433 6.75 -15.43 0.62
N LEU A 434 7.68 -15.38 1.58
CA LEU A 434 7.46 -14.88 2.93
C LEU A 434 7.01 -13.40 2.85
N HIS A 435 5.74 -13.17 2.52
CA HIS A 435 5.11 -11.87 2.47
C HIS A 435 4.18 -11.73 3.69
N PRO A 436 4.22 -10.64 4.48
CA PRO A 436 3.41 -10.48 5.71
C PRO A 436 1.89 -10.32 5.46
N LEU A 437 1.42 -10.57 4.24
CA LEU A 437 0.07 -10.30 3.76
C LEU A 437 -0.92 -11.44 4.07
N GLY A 438 -0.47 -12.57 4.64
CA GLY A 438 -1.32 -13.73 4.96
C GLY A 438 -2.34 -13.53 6.08
N ARG A 439 -2.62 -12.29 6.51
CA ARG A 439 -3.55 -11.96 7.61
C ARG A 439 -4.48 -10.77 7.29
N TYR A 440 -4.88 -10.56 6.04
CA TYR A 440 -5.92 -9.56 5.77
C TYR A 440 -7.31 -10.13 6.10
N LEU A 441 -7.81 -9.83 7.30
CA LEU A 441 -9.24 -9.58 7.48
C LEU A 441 -9.52 -8.20 6.87
N ILE A 442 -10.45 -8.10 5.92
CA ILE A 442 -11.04 -6.80 5.60
C ILE A 442 -12.10 -6.54 6.67
N PRO A 443 -11.94 -5.51 7.53
CA PRO A 443 -12.88 -5.27 8.62
C PRO A 443 -14.28 -4.90 8.11
N TRP A 444 -15.25 -5.18 8.97
CA TRP A 444 -16.70 -5.02 8.81
C TRP A 444 -17.23 -3.58 8.62
N PHE A 445 -16.39 -2.59 8.31
CA PHE A 445 -16.84 -1.20 8.19
C PHE A 445 -16.51 -0.60 6.82
N SER A 446 -17.58 -0.16 6.15
CA SER A 446 -17.66 0.70 4.97
C SER A 446 -16.90 0.24 3.71
N VAL A 447 -17.44 -0.81 3.09
CA VAL A 447 -17.40 -0.99 1.61
C VAL A 447 -18.62 -0.31 0.95
N GLU A 448 -19.45 0.40 1.74
CA GLU A 448 -20.73 0.95 1.29
C GLU A 448 -20.60 1.99 0.16
N ASP A 449 -19.46 2.67 0.03
CA ASP A 449 -19.26 3.66 -1.03
C ASP A 449 -18.57 3.12 -2.29
N ILE A 450 -17.98 1.91 -2.28
CA ILE A 450 -17.06 1.51 -3.36
C ILE A 450 -17.72 0.60 -4.43
N LEU A 451 -18.75 -0.18 -4.10
CA LEU A 451 -18.99 -1.41 -4.87
C LEU A 451 -20.41 -1.70 -5.38
N CYS A 452 -21.38 -0.79 -5.23
CA CYS A 452 -22.71 -0.99 -5.81
C CYS A 452 -23.00 0.15 -6.80
N ARG A 453 -23.02 -0.08 -8.11
CA ARG A 453 -24.30 -0.35 -8.80
C ARG A 453 -24.22 -0.84 -10.26
N SER A 454 -23.07 -1.23 -10.84
CA SER A 454 -23.04 -1.38 -12.32
C SER A 454 -22.23 -2.50 -12.95
N CYS A 455 -21.62 -3.43 -12.20
CA CYS A 455 -20.88 -4.51 -12.84
C CYS A 455 -21.30 -5.85 -12.26
N GLY A 456 -22.22 -6.54 -12.94
CA GLY A 456 -22.57 -7.94 -12.70
C GLY A 456 -21.44 -8.91 -13.06
N HIS A 457 -20.19 -8.58 -12.72
CA HIS A 457 -19.04 -9.46 -12.89
C HIS A 457 -18.24 -9.53 -11.59
N GLU A 458 -18.45 -10.64 -10.89
CA GLU A 458 -17.81 -11.05 -9.64
C GLU A 458 -16.27 -10.97 -9.68
N ARG A 459 -15.63 -11.13 -10.84
CA ARG A 459 -14.17 -11.02 -11.00
C ARG A 459 -13.62 -9.59 -10.89
N PHE A 460 -14.45 -8.59 -11.18
CA PHE A 460 -14.06 -7.17 -11.14
C PHE A 460 -13.90 -6.66 -9.69
N LEU A 461 -14.74 -7.15 -8.77
CA LEU A 461 -14.69 -6.79 -7.34
C LEU A 461 -13.43 -7.32 -6.64
N VAL A 462 -13.00 -8.55 -6.95
CA VAL A 462 -11.78 -9.17 -6.38
C VAL A 462 -10.54 -8.33 -6.72
N CYS A 463 -10.45 -7.85 -7.96
CA CYS A 463 -9.34 -7.01 -8.39
C CYS A 463 -9.35 -5.64 -7.71
N LEU A 464 -10.52 -5.03 -7.49
CA LEU A 464 -10.62 -3.70 -6.84
C LEU A 464 -10.21 -3.77 -5.36
N LEU A 465 -10.61 -4.84 -4.66
CA LEU A 465 -10.25 -5.09 -3.26
C LEU A 465 -8.74 -5.32 -3.07
N PHE A 466 -8.09 -5.98 -4.04
CA PHE A 466 -6.63 -6.14 -4.08
C PHE A 466 -5.89 -4.79 -4.13
N PHE A 467 -6.44 -3.81 -4.87
CA PHE A 467 -5.84 -2.48 -5.01
C PHE A 467 -6.09 -1.56 -3.82
N VAL A 468 -7.27 -1.64 -3.18
CA VAL A 468 -7.57 -0.83 -1.99
C VAL A 468 -6.75 -1.29 -0.78
N GLY A 469 -6.57 -2.61 -0.60
CA GLY A 469 -5.74 -3.17 0.49
C GLY A 469 -4.23 -2.91 0.37
N TRP A 470 -3.75 -2.47 -0.78
CA TRP A 470 -2.35 -2.05 -0.99
C TRP A 470 -2.09 -0.58 -0.61
N PHE A 471 -3.15 0.23 -0.50
CA PHE A 471 -3.06 1.69 -0.40
C PHE A 471 -3.68 2.30 0.87
N VAL A 472 -4.28 1.46 1.73
CA VAL A 472 -4.60 1.72 3.15
C VAL A 472 -3.52 1.07 3.99
#